data_AF-A0A6L5A3X7-F1
#
_entry.id   AF-A0A6L5A3X7-F1
#
_cell.length_a   1.000
_cell.length_b   1.000
_cell.length_c   1.000
_cell.angle_alpha   90.00
_cell.angle_beta   90.00
_cell.angle_gamma   90.00
#
_symmetry.space_group_name_H-M   'P 1'
#
loop_
_entity.id
_entity.type
_entity.pdbx_description
1 polymer ?
#
loop_
_entity_poly.entity_id
_entity_poly.type
_entity_poly.pdbx_seq_one_letter_code
_entity_poly.pdbx_strand_id
1 'polypeptide(L)'
;MCGFTGYISQGNVNNTDVIKSMADRIKHRGPDDESYFQNEDAAMGFRRLSIIDLAHGRQPMMNSTNTKVLTFNGEIYNYKKIREELQQLGYEFKTEVDSEVLIHGYDAWGPDLLQKLRGMFAFVIYDVEKKEVFGARDHFGIKPLYYYDDNKTFMWGSEIKAFMDHPDFVKELNEELLPVHLSFEFIPSKETMFKNVFKVLPGTYFLHKNGKTETHRYFKFNYNHIDNTQTIEEDAKKIRNVVSESVNAHMIADVEVGSFLSSGIDSSYVLAETAKLQPVQSFSLGFKNSKYSELSYSTDFAKTIQQKNTPLFMDGDDYFDILPTIMYYMDEPLSNPSAMQLFYLSKGTREKVKVALSGEGADEFFGGYNTYLEALPFEHYQKLVPKFIRRALAKMVTPLPRFHGRRFLIRGTQPLSERYYRVNYVFNQQERNQILRKPELNIDAGTYTQYLFDEVKDQDEMTQMQYFDINTWLPFDILHKADRMGMANSLEIRTPLVDREVAKFAATMPIKTRINKHETKVALRRAAEKELPKKVANKEKLGFPSPIAGWIKEDKYRKRIEEAFNSDVANKFFNTEALMQILKEHVAGKSSMQKIFTIYTFILWYQVFFPEQTSAQRRLN
;
A
#
# COMPACT_ATOMS: atom_id res chain seq x y z
N MET A 1 -15.54 6.05 2.49
CA MET A 1 -14.90 4.84 1.90
C MET A 1 -15.92 3.86 1.36
N CYS A 2 -15.64 3.17 0.26
CA CYS A 2 -16.61 2.36 -0.48
C CYS A 2 -15.93 1.22 -1.26
N GLY A 3 -16.74 0.37 -1.89
CA GLY A 3 -16.32 -0.54 -2.95
C GLY A 3 -17.15 -0.28 -4.20
N PHE A 4 -16.53 -0.38 -5.37
CA PHE A 4 -17.25 -0.33 -6.64
C PHE A 4 -16.71 -1.36 -7.63
N THR A 5 -17.56 -1.70 -8.59
CA THR A 5 -17.23 -2.58 -9.71
C THR A 5 -18.11 -2.24 -10.90
N GLY A 6 -17.67 -2.56 -12.11
CA GLY A 6 -18.48 -2.41 -13.31
C GLY A 6 -17.84 -3.07 -14.51
N TYR A 7 -18.60 -3.15 -15.60
CA TYR A 7 -18.16 -3.72 -16.87
C TYR A 7 -18.94 -3.14 -18.04
N ILE A 8 -18.36 -3.25 -19.24
CA ILE A 8 -19.04 -2.98 -20.51
C ILE A 8 -19.76 -4.26 -20.95
N SER A 9 -21.07 -4.16 -21.13
CA SER A 9 -21.97 -5.24 -21.54
C SER A 9 -21.76 -5.61 -23.00
N GLN A 10 -21.74 -6.91 -23.29
CA GLN A 10 -21.70 -7.45 -24.66
C GLN A 10 -23.08 -7.95 -25.13
N GLY A 11 -24.17 -7.59 -24.45
CA GLY A 11 -25.55 -7.91 -24.83
C GLY A 11 -26.01 -9.35 -24.55
N ASN A 12 -25.12 -10.26 -24.15
CA ASN A 12 -25.43 -11.67 -23.87
C ASN A 12 -25.46 -12.02 -22.36
N VAL A 13 -25.33 -11.03 -21.49
CA VAL A 13 -25.20 -11.21 -20.03
C VAL A 13 -26.46 -10.70 -19.34
N ASN A 14 -26.97 -11.44 -18.35
CA ASN A 14 -27.99 -10.91 -17.44
C ASN A 14 -27.34 -9.88 -16.53
N ASN A 15 -27.42 -8.62 -16.94
CA ASN A 15 -26.64 -7.56 -16.31
C ASN A 15 -26.95 -7.40 -14.82
N THR A 16 -28.18 -7.68 -14.40
CA THR A 16 -28.64 -7.46 -13.02
C THR A 16 -28.05 -8.42 -12.02
N ASP A 17 -28.09 -9.72 -12.30
CA ASP A 17 -27.59 -10.72 -11.36
C ASP A 17 -26.06 -10.68 -11.29
N VAL A 18 -25.40 -10.49 -12.44
CA VAL A 18 -23.93 -10.46 -12.51
C VAL A 18 -23.37 -9.27 -11.74
N ILE A 19 -23.86 -8.05 -11.98
CA ILE A 19 -23.30 -6.87 -11.29
C ILE A 19 -23.51 -6.94 -9.77
N LYS A 20 -24.63 -7.53 -9.33
CA LYS A 20 -24.93 -7.75 -7.92
C LYS A 20 -23.94 -8.74 -7.30
N SER A 21 -23.69 -9.88 -7.93
CA SER A 21 -22.70 -10.86 -7.44
C SER A 21 -21.29 -10.27 -7.36
N MET A 22 -20.86 -9.54 -8.41
CA MET A 22 -19.58 -8.83 -8.38
C MET A 22 -19.49 -7.83 -7.21
N ALA A 23 -20.56 -7.08 -6.95
CA ALA A 23 -20.62 -6.13 -5.84
C ALA A 23 -20.69 -6.81 -4.47
N ASP A 24 -21.33 -7.99 -4.35
CA ASP A 24 -21.40 -8.79 -3.13
C ASP A 24 -20.01 -9.25 -2.66
N ARG A 25 -19.10 -9.57 -3.60
CA ARG A 25 -17.71 -9.94 -3.26
C ARG A 25 -16.89 -8.84 -2.59
N ILE A 26 -17.34 -7.60 -2.68
CA ILE A 26 -16.68 -6.43 -2.08
C ILE A 26 -17.52 -5.76 -0.99
N LYS A 27 -18.55 -6.47 -0.48
CA LYS A 27 -19.46 -5.94 0.56
C LYS A 27 -18.75 -5.49 1.84
N HIS A 28 -17.67 -6.14 2.26
CA HIS A 28 -16.88 -5.73 3.43
C HIS A 28 -16.36 -4.29 3.32
N ARG A 29 -16.16 -3.77 2.10
CA ARG A 29 -15.74 -2.37 1.90
C ARG A 29 -16.85 -1.36 2.19
N GLY A 30 -18.11 -1.77 2.12
CA GLY A 30 -19.24 -0.88 2.22
C GLY A 30 -20.51 -1.63 2.63
N PRO A 31 -20.66 -1.95 3.92
CA PRO A 31 -21.78 -2.74 4.41
C PRO A 31 -23.06 -1.93 4.64
N ASP A 32 -23.01 -0.60 4.57
CA ASP A 32 -24.10 0.27 5.01
C ASP A 32 -25.20 0.44 3.95
N ASP A 33 -24.84 0.45 2.65
CA ASP A 33 -25.78 0.62 1.55
C ASP A 33 -25.27 -0.01 0.24
N GLU A 34 -26.20 -0.26 -0.69
CA GLU A 34 -25.92 -0.77 -2.03
C GLU A 34 -26.75 -0.07 -3.11
N SER A 35 -26.16 0.09 -4.29
CA SER A 35 -26.88 0.59 -5.46
C SER A 35 -26.24 0.12 -6.75
N TYR A 36 -27.02 0.21 -7.82
CA TYR A 36 -26.65 -0.27 -9.15
C TYR A 36 -27.11 0.70 -10.23
N PHE A 37 -26.31 0.78 -11.30
CA PHE A 37 -26.70 1.41 -12.56
C PHE A 37 -26.54 0.37 -13.67
N GLN A 38 -27.51 0.29 -14.57
CA GLN A 38 -27.47 -0.64 -15.70
C GLN A 38 -28.16 -0.01 -16.91
N ASN A 39 -27.58 -0.24 -18.08
CA ASN A 39 -28.23 -0.07 -19.37
C ASN A 39 -27.78 -1.19 -20.32
N GLU A 40 -28.06 -1.04 -21.62
CA GLU A 40 -27.68 -2.04 -22.64
C GLU A 40 -26.16 -2.22 -22.77
N ASP A 41 -25.39 -1.15 -22.53
CA ASP A 41 -23.96 -1.06 -22.82
C ASP A 41 -23.06 -1.22 -21.57
N ALA A 42 -23.56 -0.99 -20.36
CA ALA A 42 -22.76 -1.00 -19.15
C ALA A 42 -23.55 -1.35 -17.88
N ALA A 43 -22.87 -1.92 -16.90
CA ALA A 43 -23.38 -2.14 -15.56
C ALA A 43 -22.36 -1.67 -14.51
N MET A 44 -22.85 -1.05 -13.44
CA MET A 44 -22.05 -0.52 -12.32
C MET A 44 -22.71 -0.90 -11.00
N GLY A 45 -21.91 -1.33 -10.04
CA GLY A 45 -22.33 -1.70 -8.69
C GLY A 45 -21.51 -0.97 -7.65
N PHE A 46 -22.16 -0.62 -6.54
CA PHE A 46 -21.55 0.16 -5.47
C PHE A 46 -21.93 -0.37 -4.09
N ARG A 47 -20.94 -0.36 -3.19
CA ARG A 47 -21.03 -0.72 -1.77
C ARG A 47 -20.56 0.47 -0.94
N ARG A 48 -21.43 1.02 -0.10
CA ARG A 48 -21.15 2.25 0.64
C ARG A 48 -20.79 1.97 2.10
N LEU A 49 -19.73 2.59 2.61
CA LEU A 49 -19.54 2.84 4.04
C LEU A 49 -19.78 4.35 4.27
N SER A 50 -20.86 4.67 4.99
CA SER A 50 -21.34 6.04 5.13
C SER A 50 -20.51 6.79 6.17
N ILE A 51 -19.80 7.84 5.72
CA ILE A 51 -18.86 8.66 6.52
C ILE A 51 -19.19 10.15 6.44
N ILE A 52 -19.52 10.67 5.25
CA ILE A 52 -20.03 12.04 5.02
C ILE A 52 -21.45 11.94 4.42
N ASP A 53 -22.33 12.83 4.88
CA ASP A 53 -23.73 13.00 4.48
C ASP A 53 -24.44 11.66 4.35
N LEU A 54 -24.74 11.07 5.52
CA LEU A 54 -25.26 9.72 5.66
C LEU A 54 -26.53 9.47 4.83
N ALA A 55 -27.31 10.52 4.55
CA ALA A 55 -28.59 10.44 3.85
C ALA A 55 -28.49 10.54 2.31
N HIS A 56 -27.58 11.35 1.75
CA HIS A 56 -27.63 11.70 0.31
C HIS A 56 -26.43 11.23 -0.53
N GLY A 57 -25.43 10.59 0.07
CA GLY A 57 -24.24 10.11 -0.65
C GLY A 57 -24.40 8.80 -1.44
N ARG A 58 -25.59 8.49 -1.97
CA ARG A 58 -25.83 7.24 -2.70
C ARG A 58 -25.14 7.29 -4.07
N GLN A 59 -24.47 6.19 -4.44
CA GLN A 59 -23.83 6.02 -5.75
C GLN A 59 -24.16 4.63 -6.29
N PRO A 60 -24.18 4.38 -7.63
CA PRO A 60 -23.71 5.27 -8.70
C PRO A 60 -24.48 6.60 -8.82
N MET A 61 -23.77 7.70 -9.00
CA MET A 61 -24.32 9.06 -9.04
C MET A 61 -24.44 9.55 -10.49
N MET A 62 -25.57 10.13 -10.87
CA MET A 62 -25.76 10.74 -12.19
C MET A 62 -25.55 12.26 -12.18
N ASN A 63 -25.06 12.80 -13.30
CA ASN A 63 -24.96 14.25 -13.46
C ASN A 63 -26.34 14.89 -13.71
N SER A 64 -26.40 16.22 -13.78
CA SER A 64 -27.67 16.95 -13.93
C SER A 64 -28.45 16.58 -15.20
N THR A 65 -27.77 16.14 -16.25
CA THR A 65 -28.36 15.75 -17.54
C THR A 65 -28.54 14.24 -17.70
N ASN A 66 -28.21 13.42 -16.69
CA ASN A 66 -28.23 11.95 -16.74
C ASN A 66 -27.43 11.34 -17.91
N THR A 67 -26.37 12.01 -18.34
CA THR A 67 -25.47 11.56 -19.42
C THR A 67 -24.21 10.87 -18.90
N LYS A 68 -23.88 11.09 -17.62
CA LYS A 68 -22.70 10.50 -16.97
C LYS A 68 -23.06 9.86 -15.65
N VAL A 69 -22.35 8.77 -15.34
CA VAL A 69 -22.56 7.97 -14.12
C VAL A 69 -21.23 7.78 -13.39
N LEU A 70 -21.16 8.22 -12.14
CA LEU A 70 -19.97 8.18 -11.28
C LEU A 70 -20.08 7.05 -10.24
N THR A 71 -18.97 6.35 -10.04
CA THR A 71 -18.68 5.58 -8.83
C THR A 71 -17.35 6.05 -8.24
N PHE A 72 -17.29 6.22 -6.93
CA PHE A 72 -16.17 6.83 -6.22
C PHE A 72 -15.93 6.17 -4.87
N ASN A 73 -14.68 5.76 -4.66
CA ASN A 73 -14.15 5.32 -3.39
C ASN A 73 -13.03 6.27 -2.96
N GLY A 74 -13.26 7.07 -1.92
CA GLY A 74 -12.25 8.00 -1.42
C GLY A 74 -12.84 9.10 -0.57
N GLU A 75 -12.04 10.16 -0.42
CA GLU A 75 -12.39 11.44 0.23
C GLU A 75 -11.67 12.58 -0.51
N ILE A 76 -12.39 13.61 -0.95
CA ILE A 76 -11.84 14.83 -1.55
C ILE A 76 -11.79 15.94 -0.51
N TYR A 77 -10.65 16.11 0.16
CA TYR A 77 -10.50 17.02 1.29
C TYR A 77 -10.74 18.50 0.94
N ASN A 78 -10.47 18.89 -0.30
CA ASN A 78 -10.68 20.26 -0.78
C ASN A 78 -12.01 20.46 -1.55
N TYR A 79 -12.98 19.55 -1.43
CA TYR A 79 -14.23 19.60 -2.22
C TYR A 79 -14.97 20.94 -2.08
N LYS A 80 -15.01 21.56 -0.89
CA LYS A 80 -15.68 22.85 -0.69
C LYS A 80 -15.14 23.95 -1.61
N LYS A 81 -13.82 24.02 -1.78
CA LYS A 81 -13.18 24.98 -2.68
C LYS A 81 -13.53 24.69 -4.14
N ILE A 82 -13.48 23.42 -4.54
CA ILE A 82 -13.81 23.00 -5.92
C ILE A 82 -15.28 23.29 -6.23
N ARG A 83 -16.17 23.08 -5.25
CA ARG A 83 -17.59 23.38 -5.35
C ARG A 83 -17.84 24.86 -5.59
N GLU A 84 -17.17 25.75 -4.86
CA GLU A 84 -17.26 27.20 -5.09
C GLU A 84 -16.84 27.58 -6.52
N GLU A 85 -15.74 27.00 -7.03
CA GLU A 85 -15.30 27.20 -8.42
C GLU A 85 -16.36 26.71 -9.43
N LEU A 86 -16.99 25.56 -9.18
CA LEU A 86 -18.04 25.01 -10.05
C LEU A 86 -19.34 25.81 -10.01
N GLN A 87 -19.73 26.29 -8.83
CA GLN A 87 -20.91 27.17 -8.68
C GLN A 87 -20.73 28.48 -9.47
N GLN A 88 -19.51 29.04 -9.50
CA GLN A 88 -19.20 30.21 -10.33
C GLN A 88 -19.29 29.91 -11.83
N LEU A 89 -19.13 28.65 -12.25
CA LEU A 89 -19.35 28.19 -13.62
C LEU A 89 -20.83 27.84 -13.91
N GLY A 90 -21.73 27.99 -12.94
CA GLY A 90 -23.16 27.76 -13.09
C GLY A 90 -23.64 26.34 -12.74
N TYR A 91 -22.80 25.51 -12.10
CA TYR A 91 -23.23 24.19 -11.64
C TYR A 91 -24.04 24.28 -10.34
N GLU A 92 -25.20 23.63 -10.34
CA GLU A 92 -26.06 23.48 -9.16
C GLU A 92 -25.78 22.14 -8.48
N PHE A 93 -25.61 22.16 -7.15
CA PHE A 93 -25.36 20.97 -6.35
C PHE A 93 -26.63 20.50 -5.64
N LYS A 94 -26.84 19.19 -5.61
CA LYS A 94 -28.01 18.54 -4.99
C LYS A 94 -27.71 17.97 -3.60
N THR A 95 -26.44 17.72 -3.31
CA THR A 95 -25.98 17.01 -2.12
C THR A 95 -24.75 17.69 -1.51
N GLU A 96 -24.48 17.47 -0.23
CA GLU A 96 -23.30 18.03 0.44
C GLU A 96 -22.08 17.09 0.41
N VAL A 97 -22.17 15.97 -0.31
CA VAL A 97 -21.06 15.02 -0.45
C VAL A 97 -19.96 15.54 -1.36
N ASP A 98 -18.73 15.15 -1.01
CA ASP A 98 -17.53 15.42 -1.79
C ASP A 98 -17.60 14.80 -3.20
N SER A 99 -18.24 13.63 -3.36
CA SER A 99 -18.35 12.95 -4.65
C SER A 99 -19.00 13.77 -5.77
N GLU A 100 -19.89 14.71 -5.43
CA GLU A 100 -20.58 15.53 -6.43
C GLU A 100 -19.63 16.50 -7.15
N VAL A 101 -18.53 16.93 -6.51
CA VAL A 101 -17.53 17.76 -7.20
C VAL A 101 -16.77 17.00 -8.28
N LEU A 102 -16.75 15.66 -8.22
CA LEU A 102 -16.06 14.84 -9.22
C LEU A 102 -16.85 14.80 -10.53
N ILE A 103 -18.16 14.58 -10.46
CA ILE A 103 -18.97 14.45 -11.67
C ILE A 103 -19.15 15.80 -12.37
N HIS A 104 -19.44 16.87 -11.61
CA HIS A 104 -19.52 18.23 -12.15
C HIS A 104 -18.15 18.74 -12.60
N GLY A 105 -17.09 18.41 -11.86
CA GLY A 105 -15.72 18.75 -12.24
C GLY A 105 -15.27 18.10 -13.54
N TYR A 106 -15.67 16.84 -13.77
CA TYR A 106 -15.38 16.17 -15.04
C TYR A 106 -16.22 16.74 -16.19
N ASP A 107 -17.47 17.11 -15.94
CA ASP A 107 -18.27 17.83 -16.94
C ASP A 107 -17.64 19.17 -17.34
N ALA A 108 -17.07 19.91 -16.38
CA ALA A 108 -16.49 21.22 -16.61
C ALA A 108 -15.10 21.18 -17.25
N TRP A 109 -14.25 20.23 -16.83
CA TRP A 109 -12.82 20.25 -17.13
C TRP A 109 -12.27 18.94 -17.68
N GLY A 110 -13.09 17.88 -17.78
CA GLY A 110 -12.62 16.56 -18.17
C GLY A 110 -11.47 16.07 -17.28
N PRO A 111 -10.41 15.46 -17.84
CA PRO A 111 -9.26 14.98 -17.08
C PRO A 111 -8.49 16.07 -16.30
N ASP A 112 -8.59 17.36 -16.67
CA ASP A 112 -7.89 18.44 -15.97
C ASP A 112 -8.40 18.66 -14.54
N LEU A 113 -9.59 18.12 -14.22
CA LEU A 113 -10.09 18.01 -12.84
C LEU A 113 -9.02 17.41 -11.90
N LEU A 114 -8.28 16.41 -12.36
CA LEU A 114 -7.32 15.68 -11.52
C LEU A 114 -6.23 16.57 -10.93
N GLN A 115 -5.88 17.68 -11.61
CA GLN A 115 -4.91 18.66 -11.10
C GLN A 115 -5.44 19.49 -9.93
N LYS A 116 -6.77 19.58 -9.79
CA LYS A 116 -7.45 20.35 -8.73
C LYS A 116 -7.72 19.52 -7.48
N LEU A 117 -7.74 18.20 -7.59
CA LEU A 117 -8.08 17.32 -6.48
C LEU A 117 -6.98 17.28 -5.42
N ARG A 118 -7.39 17.36 -4.15
CA ARG A 118 -6.60 16.99 -2.97
C ARG A 118 -7.41 15.96 -2.19
N GLY A 119 -6.92 14.74 -2.12
CA GLY A 119 -7.67 13.63 -1.55
C GLY A 119 -7.01 12.29 -1.79
N MET A 120 -7.59 11.27 -1.17
CA MET A 120 -7.37 9.86 -1.50
C MET A 120 -8.57 9.38 -2.30
N PHE A 121 -8.37 8.84 -3.50
CA PHE A 121 -9.50 8.56 -4.39
C PHE A 121 -9.19 7.52 -5.46
N ALA A 122 -10.21 6.73 -5.74
CA ALA A 122 -10.37 6.01 -6.98
C ALA A 122 -11.80 6.28 -7.46
N PHE A 123 -11.98 6.69 -8.70
CA PHE A 123 -13.32 6.87 -9.25
C PHE A 123 -13.39 6.48 -10.72
N VAL A 124 -14.59 6.13 -11.16
CA VAL A 124 -14.90 5.79 -12.54
C VAL A 124 -16.17 6.52 -12.97
N ILE A 125 -16.09 7.18 -14.12
CA ILE A 125 -17.19 7.86 -14.79
C ILE A 125 -17.47 7.11 -16.09
N TYR A 126 -18.71 6.66 -16.25
CA TYR A 126 -19.22 6.17 -17.53
C TYR A 126 -20.00 7.28 -18.24
N ASP A 127 -19.58 7.65 -19.44
CA ASP A 127 -20.29 8.58 -20.33
C ASP A 127 -21.19 7.76 -21.27
N VAL A 128 -22.51 7.87 -21.06
CA VAL A 128 -23.53 7.09 -21.76
C VAL A 128 -23.61 7.47 -23.24
N GLU A 129 -23.41 8.75 -23.56
CA GLU A 129 -23.51 9.25 -24.94
C GLU A 129 -22.28 8.84 -25.77
N LYS A 130 -21.10 8.90 -25.16
CA LYS A 130 -19.83 8.58 -25.83
C LYS A 130 -19.44 7.10 -25.73
N LYS A 131 -20.15 6.32 -24.91
CA LYS A 131 -19.80 4.94 -24.54
C LYS A 131 -18.35 4.82 -24.10
N GLU A 132 -17.96 5.70 -23.18
CA GLU A 132 -16.59 5.89 -22.75
C GLU A 132 -16.49 5.72 -21.24
N VAL A 133 -15.47 4.98 -20.77
CA VAL A 133 -15.19 4.81 -19.34
C VAL A 133 -13.90 5.56 -19.02
N PHE A 134 -14.02 6.56 -18.14
CA PHE A 134 -12.90 7.27 -17.55
C PHE A 134 -12.68 6.78 -16.12
N GLY A 135 -11.50 6.27 -15.81
CA GLY A 135 -11.15 5.86 -14.45
C GLY A 135 -9.88 6.52 -13.95
N ALA A 136 -9.87 7.07 -12.75
CA ALA A 136 -8.72 7.76 -12.19
C ALA A 136 -8.36 7.27 -10.79
N ARG A 137 -7.07 7.24 -10.49
CA ARG A 137 -6.51 6.85 -9.19
C ARG A 137 -5.62 7.96 -8.64
N ASP A 138 -5.71 8.20 -7.34
CA ASP A 138 -5.03 9.30 -6.65
C ASP A 138 -3.50 9.30 -6.79
N HIS A 139 -2.92 10.44 -6.41
CA HIS A 139 -1.51 10.81 -6.52
C HIS A 139 -0.53 9.71 -6.05
N PHE A 140 -0.86 9.00 -4.96
CA PHE A 140 0.04 8.03 -4.33
C PHE A 140 -0.51 6.60 -4.38
N GLY A 141 -1.68 6.40 -4.99
CA GLY A 141 -2.34 5.11 -5.07
C GLY A 141 -2.92 4.63 -3.73
N ILE A 142 -3.35 5.55 -2.86
CA ILE A 142 -3.95 5.25 -1.56
C ILE A 142 -5.19 4.37 -1.74
N LYS A 143 -6.07 4.71 -2.69
CA LYS A 143 -7.25 3.90 -3.00
C LYS A 143 -7.00 2.97 -4.18
N PRO A 144 -7.46 1.71 -4.11
CA PRO A 144 -7.20 0.75 -5.17
C PRO A 144 -8.14 0.98 -6.37
N LEU A 145 -7.60 0.73 -7.57
CA LEU A 145 -8.36 0.67 -8.82
C LEU A 145 -7.68 -0.33 -9.76
N TYR A 146 -8.46 -1.29 -10.24
CA TYR A 146 -8.06 -2.30 -11.19
C TYR A 146 -8.98 -2.29 -12.40
N TYR A 147 -8.48 -2.73 -13.54
CA TYR A 147 -9.28 -3.08 -14.69
C TYR A 147 -8.86 -4.42 -15.29
N TYR A 148 -9.81 -5.14 -15.86
CA TYR A 148 -9.60 -6.33 -16.69
C TYR A 148 -9.82 -5.95 -18.15
N ASP A 149 -8.90 -6.33 -19.02
CA ASP A 149 -9.01 -6.10 -20.46
C ASP A 149 -8.31 -7.23 -21.23
N ASP A 150 -9.11 -8.09 -21.87
CA ASP A 150 -8.63 -9.15 -22.77
C ASP A 150 -8.87 -8.85 -24.25
N ASN A 151 -9.11 -7.57 -24.59
CA ASN A 151 -9.54 -7.04 -25.88
C ASN A 151 -10.98 -7.40 -26.31
N LYS A 152 -11.70 -8.19 -25.52
CA LYS A 152 -13.12 -8.49 -25.75
C LYS A 152 -13.95 -7.88 -24.62
N THR A 153 -13.57 -8.20 -23.40
CA THR A 153 -14.29 -7.87 -22.18
C THR A 153 -13.52 -6.85 -21.39
N PHE A 154 -14.21 -5.78 -20.98
CA PHE A 154 -13.65 -4.73 -20.14
C PHE A 154 -14.41 -4.64 -18.81
N MET A 155 -13.68 -4.74 -17.70
CA MET A 155 -14.22 -4.62 -16.34
C MET A 155 -13.34 -3.69 -15.52
N TRP A 156 -13.90 -3.09 -14.47
CA TRP A 156 -13.16 -2.29 -13.50
C TRP A 156 -13.69 -2.50 -12.09
N GLY A 157 -12.85 -2.26 -11.09
CA GLY A 157 -13.28 -2.38 -9.70
C GLY A 157 -12.21 -2.02 -8.69
N SER A 158 -12.65 -1.90 -7.43
CA SER A 158 -11.76 -1.63 -6.30
C SER A 158 -10.90 -2.84 -5.92
N GLU A 159 -11.36 -4.07 -6.21
CA GLU A 159 -10.69 -5.33 -5.83
C GLU A 159 -10.82 -6.35 -6.96
N ILE A 160 -9.76 -7.09 -7.26
CA ILE A 160 -9.68 -8.03 -8.40
C ILE A 160 -10.74 -9.12 -8.26
N LYS A 161 -10.93 -9.63 -7.04
CA LYS A 161 -11.92 -10.68 -6.80
C LYS A 161 -13.36 -10.28 -7.14
N ALA A 162 -13.68 -8.99 -7.32
CA ALA A 162 -14.99 -8.57 -7.82
C ALA A 162 -15.26 -9.11 -9.24
N PHE A 163 -14.21 -9.35 -10.04
CA PHE A 163 -14.35 -9.87 -11.41
C PHE A 163 -14.73 -11.35 -11.47
N MET A 164 -14.53 -12.09 -10.38
CA MET A 164 -14.65 -13.56 -10.37
C MET A 164 -16.06 -14.09 -10.62
N ASP A 165 -17.09 -13.27 -10.40
CA ASP A 165 -18.48 -13.66 -10.66
C ASP A 165 -18.98 -13.22 -12.04
N HIS A 166 -18.15 -12.52 -12.82
CA HIS A 166 -18.49 -12.22 -14.20
C HIS A 166 -18.22 -13.46 -15.08
N PRO A 167 -19.18 -13.91 -15.91
CA PRO A 167 -19.04 -15.14 -16.69
C PRO A 167 -17.86 -15.12 -17.67
N ASP A 168 -17.56 -13.94 -18.23
CA ASP A 168 -16.44 -13.76 -19.18
C ASP A 168 -15.09 -13.47 -18.52
N PHE A 169 -14.98 -13.47 -17.19
CA PHE A 169 -13.69 -13.30 -16.53
C PHE A 169 -12.87 -14.61 -16.60
N VAL A 170 -11.74 -14.56 -17.31
CA VAL A 170 -10.84 -15.70 -17.41
C VAL A 170 -9.85 -15.68 -16.23
N LYS A 171 -10.13 -16.51 -15.22
CA LYS A 171 -9.27 -16.66 -14.03
C LYS A 171 -8.00 -17.47 -14.36
N GLU A 172 -6.95 -16.78 -14.79
CA GLU A 172 -5.65 -17.38 -15.14
C GLU A 172 -4.48 -16.76 -14.35
N LEU A 173 -3.59 -17.61 -13.81
CA LEU A 173 -2.38 -17.16 -13.11
C LEU A 173 -1.36 -16.53 -14.10
N ASN A 174 -0.85 -15.35 -13.75
CA ASN A 174 0.34 -14.78 -14.37
C ASN A 174 1.61 -15.30 -13.68
N GLU A 175 2.07 -16.48 -14.08
CA GLU A 175 3.22 -17.17 -13.46
C GLU A 175 4.54 -16.39 -13.63
N GLU A 176 4.64 -15.52 -14.64
CA GLU A 176 5.84 -14.69 -14.89
C GLU A 176 6.14 -13.70 -13.75
N LEU A 177 5.14 -13.38 -12.92
CA LEU A 177 5.30 -12.48 -11.78
C LEU A 177 5.72 -13.21 -10.49
N LEU A 178 5.76 -14.54 -10.47
CA LEU A 178 6.20 -15.29 -9.30
C LEU A 178 7.65 -14.93 -8.89
N PRO A 179 8.65 -14.92 -9.79
CA PRO A 179 10.01 -14.51 -9.44
C PRO A 179 10.11 -13.05 -8.95
N VAL A 180 9.25 -12.17 -9.46
CA VAL A 180 9.14 -10.77 -9.00
C VAL A 180 8.65 -10.75 -7.54
N HIS A 181 7.53 -11.42 -7.25
CA HIS A 181 7.02 -11.52 -5.88
C HIS A 181 8.05 -12.10 -4.90
N LEU A 182 8.77 -13.17 -5.28
CA LEU A 182 9.85 -13.74 -4.47
C LEU A 182 11.04 -12.79 -4.23
N SER A 183 11.19 -11.76 -5.06
CA SER A 183 12.27 -10.78 -4.91
C SER A 183 11.87 -9.62 -4.00
N PHE A 184 10.64 -9.13 -4.16
CA PHE A 184 10.16 -7.88 -3.56
C PHE A 184 9.17 -8.06 -2.39
N GLU A 185 8.54 -9.23 -2.22
CA GLU A 185 7.35 -9.52 -1.38
C GLU A 185 6.04 -8.89 -1.87
N PHE A 186 6.11 -8.05 -2.90
CA PHE A 186 5.01 -7.41 -3.62
C PHE A 186 5.37 -7.33 -5.11
N ILE A 187 4.47 -6.79 -5.94
CA ILE A 187 4.68 -6.68 -7.40
C ILE A 187 4.70 -5.19 -7.79
N PRO A 188 5.88 -4.58 -8.00
CA PRO A 188 5.99 -3.18 -8.42
C PRO A 188 5.71 -3.00 -9.92
N SER A 189 4.50 -3.36 -10.35
CA SER A 189 4.09 -3.32 -11.75
C SER A 189 2.62 -2.95 -11.89
N LYS A 190 2.24 -2.53 -13.09
CA LYS A 190 0.83 -2.44 -13.48
C LYS A 190 0.19 -3.84 -13.58
N GLU A 191 0.96 -4.87 -13.88
CA GLU A 191 0.44 -6.23 -14.01
C GLU A 191 0.11 -6.83 -12.64
N THR A 192 -0.77 -7.82 -12.63
CA THR A 192 -1.14 -8.56 -11.42
C THR A 192 -0.90 -10.05 -11.61
N MET A 193 -0.97 -10.81 -10.51
CA MET A 193 -0.95 -12.27 -10.55
C MET A 193 -2.11 -12.90 -11.34
N PHE A 194 -3.09 -12.12 -11.80
CA PHE A 194 -4.11 -12.57 -12.75
C PHE A 194 -3.81 -11.98 -14.12
N LYS A 195 -3.74 -12.83 -15.16
CA LYS A 195 -3.53 -12.36 -16.53
C LYS A 195 -4.66 -11.41 -16.94
N ASN A 196 -4.33 -10.43 -17.78
CA ASN A 196 -5.22 -9.39 -18.29
C ASN A 196 -5.86 -8.48 -17.21
N VAL A 197 -5.49 -8.63 -15.93
CA VAL A 197 -5.87 -7.70 -14.87
C VAL A 197 -4.72 -6.75 -14.59
N PHE A 198 -5.02 -5.46 -14.64
CA PHE A 198 -4.07 -4.38 -14.49
C PHE A 198 -4.44 -3.46 -13.33
N LYS A 199 -3.44 -3.10 -12.52
CA LYS A 199 -3.47 -2.00 -11.55
C LYS A 199 -3.40 -0.68 -12.31
N VAL A 200 -4.31 0.24 -12.00
CA VAL A 200 -4.10 1.65 -12.36
C VAL A 200 -2.98 2.19 -11.45
N LEU A 201 -1.89 2.67 -12.05
CA LEU A 201 -0.75 3.17 -11.28
C LEU A 201 -1.09 4.48 -10.54
N PRO A 202 -0.37 4.85 -9.46
CA PRO A 202 -0.53 6.15 -8.81
C PRO A 202 -0.50 7.32 -9.79
N GLY A 203 -1.31 8.35 -9.55
CA GLY A 203 -1.33 9.57 -10.34
C GLY A 203 -1.66 9.35 -11.81
N THR A 204 -2.46 8.32 -12.13
CA THR A 204 -2.78 7.89 -13.50
C THR A 204 -4.29 7.75 -13.66
N TYR A 205 -4.78 8.04 -14.86
CA TYR A 205 -6.12 7.71 -15.30
C TYR A 205 -6.09 6.82 -16.55
N PHE A 206 -7.17 6.11 -16.80
CA PHE A 206 -7.41 5.40 -18.06
C PHE A 206 -8.65 5.93 -18.77
N LEU A 207 -8.66 5.76 -20.09
CA LEU A 207 -9.81 5.94 -20.95
C LEU A 207 -10.04 4.64 -21.71
N HIS A 208 -11.22 4.05 -21.55
CA HIS A 208 -11.65 2.91 -22.35
C HIS A 208 -12.74 3.33 -23.33
N LYS A 209 -12.49 3.13 -24.62
CA LYS A 209 -13.43 3.45 -25.70
C LYS A 209 -13.19 2.56 -26.91
N ASN A 210 -14.27 2.10 -27.54
CA ASN A 210 -14.20 1.30 -28.76
C ASN A 210 -13.27 0.06 -28.63
N GLY A 211 -13.30 -0.61 -27.48
CA GLY A 211 -12.47 -1.78 -27.19
C GLY A 211 -10.98 -1.49 -27.02
N LYS A 212 -10.60 -0.22 -26.80
CA LYS A 212 -9.21 0.18 -26.54
C LYS A 212 -9.10 0.91 -25.21
N THR A 213 -8.08 0.55 -24.44
CA THR A 213 -7.74 1.20 -23.17
C THR A 213 -6.43 1.95 -23.29
N GLU A 214 -6.47 3.26 -23.02
CA GLU A 214 -5.29 4.13 -22.95
C GLU A 214 -5.08 4.61 -21.52
N THR A 215 -3.82 4.78 -21.10
CA THR A 215 -3.48 5.24 -19.75
C THR A 215 -2.61 6.49 -19.80
N HIS A 216 -2.92 7.47 -18.95
CA HIS A 216 -2.24 8.77 -18.92
C HIS A 216 -1.87 9.12 -17.48
N ARG A 217 -0.61 9.55 -17.29
CA ARG A 217 -0.12 9.98 -15.97
C ARG A 217 -0.33 11.49 -15.82
N TYR A 218 -1.06 11.89 -14.80
CA TYR A 218 -1.30 13.29 -14.45
C TYR A 218 -0.45 13.76 -13.25
N PHE A 219 0.09 12.83 -12.46
CA PHE A 219 0.95 13.13 -11.32
C PHE A 219 2.09 12.12 -11.19
N LYS A 220 3.28 12.62 -10.84
CA LYS A 220 4.40 11.79 -10.39
C LYS A 220 5.23 12.57 -9.40
N PHE A 221 5.45 12.00 -8.22
CA PHE A 221 6.40 12.55 -7.27
C PHE A 221 7.81 12.59 -7.88
N ASN A 222 8.55 13.69 -7.70
CA ASN A 222 9.92 13.86 -8.20
C ASN A 222 10.70 14.87 -7.36
N TYR A 223 12.04 14.84 -7.49
CA TYR A 223 12.98 15.69 -6.76
C TYR A 223 13.59 16.79 -7.65
N ASN A 224 12.85 17.27 -8.66
CA ASN A 224 13.39 18.25 -9.62
C ASN A 224 13.59 19.66 -9.02
N HIS A 225 13.08 19.92 -7.82
CA HIS A 225 13.04 21.25 -7.20
C HIS A 225 13.61 21.26 -5.77
N ILE A 226 14.67 20.47 -5.51
CA ILE A 226 15.39 20.51 -4.23
C ILE A 226 15.97 21.91 -4.01
N ASP A 227 15.67 22.50 -2.85
CA ASP A 227 16.19 23.78 -2.41
C ASP A 227 17.33 23.59 -1.42
N ASN A 228 18.57 23.68 -1.92
CA ASN A 228 19.78 23.50 -1.12
C ASN A 228 20.01 24.61 -0.07
N THR A 229 19.23 25.69 -0.09
CA THR A 229 19.33 26.77 0.91
C THR A 229 18.60 26.44 2.21
N GLN A 230 17.67 25.48 2.19
CA GLN A 230 16.87 25.08 3.35
C GLN A 230 17.73 24.66 4.55
N THR A 231 17.20 24.91 5.75
CA THR A 231 17.81 24.58 7.03
C THR A 231 16.90 23.68 7.87
N ILE A 232 17.48 22.93 8.80
CA ILE A 232 16.73 22.02 9.68
C ILE A 232 15.62 22.77 10.45
N GLU A 233 15.90 23.97 10.96
CA GLU A 233 14.92 24.74 11.75
C GLU A 233 13.77 25.30 10.91
N GLU A 234 14.08 25.81 9.72
CA GLU A 234 13.05 26.34 8.80
C GLU A 234 12.18 25.21 8.26
N ASP A 235 12.79 24.08 7.89
CA ASP A 235 12.06 22.90 7.45
C ASP A 235 11.20 22.36 8.58
N ALA A 236 11.73 22.27 9.81
CA ALA A 236 10.94 21.87 10.97
C ALA A 236 9.72 22.78 11.17
N LYS A 237 9.86 24.10 11.03
CA LYS A 237 8.72 25.04 11.10
C LYS A 237 7.69 24.79 10.00
N LYS A 238 8.13 24.57 8.76
CA LYS A 238 7.24 24.27 7.63
C LYS A 238 6.54 22.92 7.79
N ILE A 239 7.26 21.89 8.25
CA ILE A 239 6.71 20.57 8.58
C ILE A 239 5.56 20.70 9.57
N ARG A 240 5.74 21.47 10.66
CA ARG A 240 4.66 21.68 11.63
C ARG A 240 3.40 22.25 11.00
N ASN A 241 3.55 23.27 10.15
CA ASN A 241 2.41 23.89 9.49
C ASN A 241 1.72 22.94 8.51
N VAL A 242 2.47 22.25 7.65
CA VAL A 242 1.88 21.37 6.62
C VAL A 242 1.28 20.10 7.20
N VAL A 243 1.89 19.54 8.27
CA VAL A 243 1.32 18.37 8.98
C VAL A 243 0.04 18.77 9.70
N SER A 244 0.02 19.91 10.41
CA SER A 244 -1.18 20.39 11.09
C SER A 244 -2.34 20.66 10.12
N GLU A 245 -2.03 21.33 8.99
CA GLU A 245 -3.01 21.60 7.92
C GLU A 245 -3.52 20.30 7.27
N SER A 246 -2.62 19.35 6.99
CA SER A 246 -3.00 18.05 6.45
C SER A 246 -3.88 17.26 7.43
N VAL A 247 -3.50 17.18 8.72
CA VAL A 247 -4.33 16.50 9.73
C VAL A 247 -5.71 17.13 9.79
N ASN A 248 -5.82 18.45 9.80
CA ASN A 248 -7.11 19.14 9.77
C ASN A 248 -7.94 18.79 8.53
N ALA A 249 -7.33 18.75 7.35
CA ALA A 249 -8.01 18.34 6.12
C ALA A 249 -8.52 16.87 6.17
N HIS A 250 -7.80 15.99 6.88
CA HIS A 250 -8.16 14.58 7.05
C HIS A 250 -9.16 14.35 8.20
N MET A 251 -9.57 15.38 8.95
CA MET A 251 -10.60 15.25 10.00
C MET A 251 -12.04 15.40 9.49
N ILE A 252 -12.24 15.71 8.21
CA ILE A 252 -13.58 15.91 7.63
C ILE A 252 -14.38 14.60 7.67
N ALA A 253 -15.35 14.47 8.58
CA ALA A 253 -16.24 13.31 8.71
C ALA A 253 -17.48 13.69 9.55
N ASP A 254 -18.62 13.04 9.29
CA ASP A 254 -19.84 13.14 10.12
C ASP A 254 -19.91 12.04 11.19
N VAL A 255 -18.83 11.27 11.33
CA VAL A 255 -18.67 10.15 12.28
C VAL A 255 -17.43 10.36 13.12
N GLU A 256 -17.36 9.67 14.26
CA GLU A 256 -16.18 9.72 15.13
C GLU A 256 -14.92 9.21 14.40
N VAL A 257 -13.83 9.98 14.53
CA VAL A 257 -12.51 9.67 13.96
C VAL A 257 -11.59 9.22 15.09
N GLY A 258 -11.06 8.01 14.97
CA GLY A 258 -10.00 7.48 15.84
C GLY A 258 -8.60 7.68 15.25
N SER A 259 -7.59 7.16 15.92
CA SER A 259 -6.21 7.17 15.43
C SER A 259 -5.45 5.91 15.84
N PHE A 260 -4.62 5.38 14.96
CA PHE A 260 -3.68 4.32 15.31
C PHE A 260 -2.48 4.92 16.03
N LEU A 261 -2.05 4.22 17.08
CA LEU A 261 -0.91 4.63 17.88
C LEU A 261 0.09 3.48 18.02
N SER A 262 1.26 3.69 17.44
CA SER A 262 2.45 2.87 17.67
C SER A 262 3.35 3.55 18.69
N SER A 263 4.56 3.01 18.89
CA SER A 263 5.57 3.70 19.68
C SER A 263 6.45 4.67 18.87
N GLY A 264 6.25 4.74 17.56
CA GLY A 264 6.98 5.62 16.65
C GLY A 264 6.53 7.07 16.72
N ILE A 265 7.45 7.97 16.33
CA ILE A 265 7.22 9.41 16.26
C ILE A 265 6.06 9.78 15.33
N ASP A 266 5.87 9.03 14.24
CA ASP A 266 4.95 9.39 13.16
C ASP A 266 3.48 9.33 13.62
N SER A 267 3.05 8.19 14.14
CA SER A 267 1.71 8.02 14.70
C SER A 267 1.48 8.88 15.94
N SER A 268 2.52 9.07 16.77
CA SER A 268 2.42 9.96 17.92
C SER A 268 2.22 11.41 17.51
N TYR A 269 2.87 11.84 16.42
CA TYR A 269 2.75 13.19 15.91
C TYR A 269 1.37 13.44 15.31
N VAL A 270 0.88 12.51 14.48
CA VAL A 270 -0.51 12.57 13.95
C VAL A 270 -1.51 12.63 15.10
N LEU A 271 -1.41 11.75 16.10
CA LEU A 271 -2.32 11.76 17.25
C LEU A 271 -2.28 13.08 18.03
N ALA A 272 -1.10 13.66 18.24
CA ALA A 272 -0.97 14.94 18.94
C ALA A 272 -1.59 16.10 18.17
N GLU A 273 -1.42 16.15 16.84
CA GLU A 273 -2.10 17.16 16.01
C GLU A 273 -3.61 16.96 16.00
N THR A 274 -4.10 15.72 15.94
CA THR A 274 -5.54 15.41 16.03
C THR A 274 -6.14 15.86 17.35
N ALA A 275 -5.44 15.58 18.46
CA ALA A 275 -5.88 15.93 19.81
C ALA A 275 -6.04 17.44 20.05
N LYS A 276 -5.41 18.29 19.23
CA LYS A 276 -5.59 19.75 19.27
C LYS A 276 -6.92 20.20 18.68
N LEU A 277 -7.49 19.40 17.77
CA LEU A 277 -8.72 19.73 17.05
C LEU A 277 -9.94 19.22 17.81
N GLN A 278 -9.87 18.00 18.34
CA GLN A 278 -10.94 17.39 19.14
C GLN A 278 -10.40 16.23 20.00
N PRO A 279 -11.10 15.86 21.09
CA PRO A 279 -10.80 14.61 21.81
C PRO A 279 -10.85 13.42 20.86
N VAL A 280 -9.85 12.53 20.95
CA VAL A 280 -9.68 11.40 20.05
C VAL A 280 -9.30 10.14 20.81
N GLN A 281 -9.92 9.02 20.45
CA GLN A 281 -9.51 7.72 20.94
C GLN A 281 -8.42 7.13 20.03
N SER A 282 -7.33 6.70 20.65
CA SER A 282 -6.26 5.97 19.99
C SER A 282 -6.36 4.46 20.20
N PHE A 283 -5.78 3.69 19.28
CA PHE A 283 -5.77 2.22 19.31
C PHE A 283 -4.37 1.71 19.06
N SER A 284 -3.92 0.77 19.90
CA SER A 284 -2.59 0.17 19.80
C SER A 284 -2.71 -1.35 19.83
N LEU A 285 -1.95 -2.05 18.98
CA LEU A 285 -1.86 -3.51 19.04
C LEU A 285 -0.58 -3.93 19.75
N GLY A 286 -0.67 -4.97 20.59
CA GLY A 286 0.49 -5.66 21.13
C GLY A 286 0.31 -7.17 21.21
N PHE A 287 1.33 -7.82 21.75
CA PHE A 287 1.35 -9.27 21.95
C PHE A 287 1.45 -9.55 23.46
N LYS A 288 0.66 -10.48 23.97
CA LYS A 288 0.71 -10.86 25.39
C LYS A 288 2.09 -11.43 25.73
N ASN A 289 2.67 -11.00 26.86
CA ASN A 289 3.95 -11.48 27.40
C ASN A 289 5.13 -11.44 26.42
N SER A 290 5.14 -10.48 25.49
CA SER A 290 6.14 -10.38 24.44
C SER A 290 6.99 -9.13 24.58
N LYS A 291 8.32 -9.29 24.44
CA LYS A 291 9.26 -8.16 24.32
C LYS A 291 9.02 -7.27 23.10
N TYR A 292 8.23 -7.74 22.14
CA TYR A 292 7.86 -6.99 20.94
C TYR A 292 6.61 -6.12 21.14
N SER A 293 5.98 -6.15 22.33
CA SER A 293 4.79 -5.36 22.61
C SER A 293 5.15 -3.90 22.90
N GLU A 294 4.59 -2.99 22.12
CA GLU A 294 4.80 -1.54 22.21
C GLU A 294 3.74 -0.82 23.08
N LEU A 295 2.80 -1.58 23.66
CA LEU A 295 1.60 -1.06 24.34
C LEU A 295 1.88 -0.17 25.54
N SER A 296 2.91 -0.46 26.34
CA SER A 296 3.26 0.36 27.50
C SER A 296 3.61 1.77 27.07
N TYR A 297 4.45 1.88 26.03
CA TYR A 297 4.87 3.16 25.50
C TYR A 297 3.70 3.95 24.89
N SER A 298 2.88 3.32 24.04
CA SER A 298 1.76 4.02 23.41
C SER A 298 0.74 4.48 24.45
N THR A 299 0.47 3.65 25.46
CA THR A 299 -0.42 3.99 26.57
C THR A 299 0.13 5.15 27.41
N ASP A 300 1.43 5.17 27.71
CA ASP A 300 2.05 6.25 28.47
C ASP A 300 2.06 7.58 27.70
N PHE A 301 2.31 7.52 26.38
CA PHE A 301 2.22 8.70 25.53
C PHE A 301 0.79 9.26 25.49
N ALA A 302 -0.22 8.42 25.21
CA ALA A 302 -1.61 8.86 25.17
C ALA A 302 -2.05 9.52 26.48
N LYS A 303 -1.66 8.95 27.63
CA LYS A 303 -1.88 9.57 28.95
C LYS A 303 -1.24 10.94 29.08
N THR A 304 -0.03 11.12 28.53
CA THR A 304 0.71 12.40 28.59
C THR A 304 -0.02 13.53 27.84
N ILE A 305 -0.70 13.19 26.74
CA ILE A 305 -1.53 14.14 25.96
C ILE A 305 -3.02 14.09 26.34
N GLN A 306 -3.35 13.44 27.47
CA GLN A 306 -4.71 13.31 28.01
C GLN A 306 -5.73 12.68 27.04
N GLN A 307 -5.28 11.76 26.19
CA GLN A 307 -6.12 11.00 25.26
C GLN A 307 -6.30 9.56 25.74
N LYS A 308 -7.42 8.95 25.34
CA LYS A 308 -7.67 7.53 25.59
C LYS A 308 -6.87 6.67 24.60
N ASN A 309 -6.25 5.60 25.09
CA ASN A 309 -5.66 4.55 24.26
C ASN A 309 -6.32 3.20 24.59
N THR A 310 -6.84 2.53 23.57
CA THR A 310 -7.39 1.18 23.69
C THR A 310 -6.36 0.15 23.25
N PRO A 311 -5.82 -0.64 24.18
CA PRO A 311 -4.90 -1.72 23.84
C PRO A 311 -5.68 -2.91 23.27
N LEU A 312 -5.19 -3.43 22.15
CA LEU A 312 -5.65 -4.64 21.47
C LEU A 312 -4.54 -5.68 21.51
N PHE A 313 -4.91 -6.95 21.43
CA PHE A 313 -3.98 -8.06 21.56
C PHE A 313 -4.15 -9.07 20.44
N MET A 314 -3.04 -9.70 20.07
CA MET A 314 -2.97 -10.81 19.14
C MET A 314 -1.95 -11.83 19.64
N ASP A 315 -2.16 -13.11 19.37
CA ASP A 315 -1.17 -14.16 19.59
C ASP A 315 -0.80 -14.91 18.29
N GLY A 316 -0.07 -16.02 18.41
CA GLY A 316 0.34 -16.81 17.26
C GLY A 316 -0.83 -17.54 16.59
N ASP A 317 -1.84 -17.95 17.34
CA ASP A 317 -3.00 -18.65 16.77
C ASP A 317 -3.81 -17.69 15.93
N ASP A 318 -4.12 -16.52 16.50
CA ASP A 318 -4.70 -15.41 15.77
C ASP A 318 -3.93 -15.11 14.47
N TYR A 319 -2.60 -15.05 14.55
CA TYR A 319 -1.74 -14.73 13.41
C TYR A 319 -1.83 -15.77 12.29
N PHE A 320 -1.70 -17.05 12.60
CA PHE A 320 -1.64 -18.09 11.58
C PHE A 320 -3.03 -18.50 11.09
N ASP A 321 -4.08 -18.43 11.91
CA ASP A 321 -5.44 -18.82 11.54
C ASP A 321 -6.06 -17.85 10.54
N ILE A 322 -5.76 -16.55 10.64
CA ILE A 322 -6.32 -15.54 9.74
C ILE A 322 -5.66 -15.49 8.36
N LEU A 323 -4.50 -16.15 8.16
CA LEU A 323 -3.70 -16.00 6.94
C LEU A 323 -4.46 -16.28 5.64
N PRO A 324 -5.21 -17.39 5.47
CA PRO A 324 -5.97 -17.63 4.24
C PRO A 324 -6.99 -16.52 3.95
N THR A 325 -7.67 -16.03 4.99
CA THR A 325 -8.64 -14.93 4.88
C THR A 325 -7.95 -13.63 4.48
N ILE A 326 -6.75 -13.34 5.00
CA ILE A 326 -5.98 -12.17 4.55
C ILE A 326 -5.56 -12.32 3.09
N MET A 327 -5.13 -13.51 2.65
CA MET A 327 -4.79 -13.72 1.25
C MET A 327 -5.99 -13.45 0.33
N TYR A 328 -7.21 -13.81 0.74
CA TYR A 328 -8.44 -13.44 0.01
C TYR A 328 -8.61 -11.91 -0.07
N TYR A 329 -8.46 -11.19 1.05
CA TYR A 329 -8.63 -9.73 1.06
C TYR A 329 -7.51 -8.97 0.34
N MET A 330 -6.30 -9.53 0.27
CA MET A 330 -5.19 -8.89 -0.43
C MET A 330 -5.35 -8.95 -1.96
N ASP A 331 -6.21 -9.83 -2.51
CA ASP A 331 -6.30 -10.22 -3.92
C ASP A 331 -5.02 -10.83 -4.52
N GLU A 332 -3.84 -10.42 -4.06
CA GLU A 332 -2.52 -10.89 -4.49
C GLU A 332 -1.68 -11.29 -3.26
N PRO A 333 -0.67 -12.16 -3.41
CA PRO A 333 0.18 -12.54 -2.29
C PRO A 333 1.04 -11.33 -1.88
N LEU A 334 0.92 -10.92 -0.62
CA LEU A 334 1.75 -9.89 0.00
C LEU A 334 2.36 -10.44 1.28
N SER A 335 3.68 -10.53 1.29
CA SER A 335 4.42 -11.25 2.33
C SER A 335 4.93 -10.34 3.44
N ASN A 336 4.25 -9.22 3.68
CA ASN A 336 4.55 -8.34 4.80
C ASN A 336 3.93 -8.89 6.10
N PRO A 337 4.74 -9.25 7.11
CA PRO A 337 4.23 -9.78 8.36
C PRO A 337 3.30 -8.83 9.12
N SER A 338 3.32 -7.54 8.80
CA SER A 338 2.49 -6.53 9.46
C SER A 338 1.04 -6.50 8.99
N ALA A 339 0.70 -7.17 7.88
CA ALA A 339 -0.69 -7.19 7.38
C ALA A 339 -1.66 -7.82 8.41
N MET A 340 -1.26 -8.92 9.05
CA MET A 340 -2.03 -9.60 10.10
C MET A 340 -2.24 -8.70 11.32
N GLN A 341 -1.19 -8.00 11.74
CA GLN A 341 -1.28 -7.05 12.84
C GLN A 341 -2.26 -5.92 12.49
N LEU A 342 -2.16 -5.37 11.29
CA LEU A 342 -3.06 -4.32 10.85
C LEU A 342 -4.51 -4.79 10.71
N PHE A 343 -4.74 -6.04 10.30
CA PHE A 343 -6.08 -6.62 10.30
C PHE A 343 -6.69 -6.65 11.71
N TYR A 344 -5.97 -7.16 12.71
CA TYR A 344 -6.47 -7.24 14.08
C TYR A 344 -6.61 -5.86 14.75
N LEU A 345 -5.69 -4.93 14.45
CA LEU A 345 -5.81 -3.53 14.86
C LEU A 345 -7.09 -2.91 14.27
N SER A 346 -7.30 -3.04 12.96
CA SER A 346 -8.50 -2.53 12.29
C SER A 346 -9.78 -3.18 12.80
N LYS A 347 -9.78 -4.49 13.03
CA LYS A 347 -10.91 -5.25 13.60
C LYS A 347 -11.34 -4.68 14.94
N GLY A 348 -10.40 -4.51 15.87
CA GLY A 348 -10.71 -3.95 17.21
C GLY A 348 -11.04 -2.46 17.18
N THR A 349 -10.44 -1.68 16.27
CA THR A 349 -10.78 -0.26 16.08
C THR A 349 -12.18 -0.07 15.53
N ARG A 350 -12.61 -0.94 14.59
CA ARG A 350 -13.93 -0.86 13.96
C ARG A 350 -15.09 -0.97 14.97
N GLU A 351 -14.88 -1.65 16.10
CA GLU A 351 -15.88 -1.76 17.16
C GLU A 351 -16.24 -0.40 17.81
N LYS A 352 -15.44 0.64 17.57
CA LYS A 352 -15.61 1.96 18.19
C LYS A 352 -15.82 3.07 17.16
N VAL A 353 -15.07 3.04 16.06
CA VAL A 353 -15.07 4.12 15.04
C VAL A 353 -15.13 3.55 13.62
N LYS A 354 -15.58 4.36 12.66
CA LYS A 354 -15.56 4.01 11.22
C LYS A 354 -14.34 4.56 10.49
N VAL A 355 -13.65 5.53 11.07
CA VAL A 355 -12.48 6.20 10.49
C VAL A 355 -11.32 6.17 11.48
N ALA A 356 -10.11 5.89 11.00
CA ALA A 356 -8.88 5.97 11.77
C ALA A 356 -7.78 6.71 10.99
N LEU A 357 -7.06 7.61 11.66
CA LEU A 357 -5.84 8.21 11.13
C LEU A 357 -4.63 7.30 11.38
N SER A 358 -3.67 7.33 10.45
CA SER A 358 -2.41 6.57 10.52
C SER A 358 -1.20 7.46 10.24
N GLY A 359 -0.04 7.09 10.79
CA GLY A 359 1.25 7.77 10.59
C GLY A 359 2.08 7.26 9.40
N GLU A 360 1.49 6.46 8.51
CA GLU A 360 2.16 5.93 7.29
C GLU A 360 2.63 7.08 6.38
N GLY A 361 3.72 6.87 5.63
CA GLY A 361 4.26 7.84 4.65
C GLY A 361 5.40 8.73 5.18
N ALA A 362 5.55 8.85 6.50
CA ALA A 362 6.57 9.71 7.10
C ALA A 362 7.99 9.22 6.79
N ASP A 363 8.21 7.91 6.79
CA ASP A 363 9.51 7.30 6.51
C ASP A 363 9.93 7.58 5.06
N GLU A 364 8.99 7.51 4.13
CA GLU A 364 9.20 7.75 2.71
C GLU A 364 9.43 9.21 2.39
N PHE A 365 8.68 10.15 2.97
CA PHE A 365 8.85 11.56 2.63
C PHE A 365 9.99 12.24 3.39
N PHE A 366 10.21 11.89 4.67
CA PHE A 366 11.18 12.59 5.52
C PHE A 366 12.46 11.81 5.80
N GLY A 367 12.65 10.64 5.18
CA GLY A 367 13.90 9.88 5.22
C GLY A 367 14.07 9.12 6.53
N GLY A 368 13.12 8.23 6.85
CA GLY A 368 13.02 7.56 8.15
C GLY A 368 13.65 6.18 8.27
N TYR A 369 13.92 5.50 7.15
CA TYR A 369 14.50 4.16 7.18
C TYR A 369 15.99 4.18 7.52
N ASN A 370 16.41 3.35 8.47
CA ASN A 370 17.83 3.22 8.85
C ASN A 370 18.72 2.79 7.67
N THR A 371 18.15 2.11 6.67
CA THR A 371 18.85 1.74 5.43
C THR A 371 19.30 2.95 4.61
N TYR A 372 18.62 4.10 4.73
CA TYR A 372 19.06 5.34 4.09
C TYR A 372 20.41 5.83 4.64
N LEU A 373 20.73 5.54 5.91
CA LEU A 373 22.02 5.88 6.49
C LEU A 373 23.17 5.09 5.84
N GLU A 374 22.89 3.93 5.23
CA GLU A 374 23.90 3.15 4.50
C GLU A 374 24.37 3.87 3.22
N ALA A 375 23.57 4.78 2.64
CA ALA A 375 23.93 5.53 1.44
C ALA A 375 25.27 6.26 1.60
N LEU A 376 25.45 6.96 2.74
CA LEU A 376 26.65 7.77 3.01
C LEU A 376 27.97 6.98 2.98
N PRO A 377 28.15 5.87 3.74
CA PRO A 377 29.39 5.10 3.70
C PRO A 377 29.60 4.37 2.37
N PHE A 378 28.54 3.93 1.69
CA PHE A 378 28.68 3.28 0.38
C PHE A 378 29.11 4.27 -0.69
N GLU A 379 28.46 5.44 -0.78
CA GLU A 379 28.84 6.49 -1.70
C GLU A 379 30.30 6.90 -1.51
N HIS A 380 30.73 7.06 -0.26
CA HIS A 380 32.13 7.37 0.07
C HIS A 380 33.09 6.26 -0.39
N TYR A 381 32.78 4.99 -0.10
CA TYR A 381 33.59 3.85 -0.52
C TYR A 381 33.66 3.71 -2.05
N GLN A 382 32.55 3.93 -2.75
CA GLN A 382 32.49 3.82 -4.20
C GLN A 382 33.22 4.94 -4.93
N LYS A 383 33.25 6.15 -4.34
CA LYS A 383 34.04 7.30 -4.82
C LYS A 383 35.54 7.15 -4.56
N LEU A 384 35.93 6.68 -3.38
CA LEU A 384 37.34 6.56 -3.01
C LEU A 384 38.03 5.30 -3.55
N VAL A 385 37.31 4.20 -3.70
CA VAL A 385 37.89 2.90 -4.07
C VAL A 385 37.49 2.53 -5.50
N PRO A 386 38.45 2.48 -6.44
CA PRO A 386 38.19 2.10 -7.83
C PRO A 386 37.49 0.73 -7.96
N LYS A 387 36.62 0.60 -8.96
CA LYS A 387 35.76 -0.58 -9.17
C LYS A 387 36.55 -1.90 -9.24
N PHE A 388 37.74 -1.92 -9.83
CA PHE A 388 38.58 -3.12 -9.94
C PHE A 388 39.09 -3.59 -8.57
N ILE A 389 39.45 -2.66 -7.66
CA ILE A 389 39.85 -2.99 -6.28
C ILE A 389 38.64 -3.52 -5.51
N ARG A 390 37.48 -2.85 -5.61
CA ARG A 390 36.25 -3.32 -4.97
C ARG A 390 35.89 -4.75 -5.38
N ARG A 391 36.02 -5.08 -6.69
CA ARG A 391 35.80 -6.42 -7.23
C ARG A 391 36.78 -7.45 -6.67
N ALA A 392 38.07 -7.10 -6.57
CA ALA A 392 39.07 -7.96 -5.98
C ALA A 392 38.76 -8.25 -4.50
N LEU A 393 38.45 -7.21 -3.71
CA LEU A 393 38.07 -7.33 -2.31
C LEU A 393 36.82 -8.21 -2.14
N ALA A 394 35.77 -7.97 -2.93
CA ALA A 394 34.55 -8.78 -2.91
C ALA A 394 34.86 -10.26 -3.19
N LYS A 395 35.64 -10.56 -4.24
CA LYS A 395 36.03 -11.93 -4.60
C LYS A 395 36.84 -12.61 -3.49
N MET A 396 37.72 -11.88 -2.81
CA MET A 396 38.52 -12.39 -1.70
C MET A 396 37.66 -12.73 -0.47
N VAL A 397 36.62 -11.95 -0.17
CA VAL A 397 35.81 -12.15 1.05
C VAL A 397 34.58 -13.03 0.83
N THR A 398 34.12 -13.24 -0.40
CA THR A 398 33.00 -14.12 -0.73
C THR A 398 33.14 -15.55 -0.19
N PRO A 399 34.28 -16.25 -0.31
CA PRO A 399 34.41 -17.61 0.25
C PRO A 399 34.58 -17.64 1.78
N LEU A 400 34.85 -16.49 2.41
CA LEU A 400 35.12 -16.44 3.85
C LEU A 400 33.84 -16.57 4.68
N PRO A 401 33.93 -17.12 5.92
CA PRO A 401 32.85 -17.11 6.89
C PRO A 401 32.29 -15.70 7.15
N ARG A 402 31.11 -15.62 7.77
CA ARG A 402 30.46 -14.33 8.08
C ARG A 402 31.29 -13.54 9.10
N PHE A 403 31.72 -12.33 8.72
CA PHE A 403 32.35 -11.35 9.61
C PHE A 403 31.81 -9.93 9.37
N HIS A 404 32.08 -9.01 10.29
CA HIS A 404 31.64 -7.61 10.20
C HIS A 404 32.25 -6.90 8.98
N GLY A 405 31.42 -6.28 8.14
CA GLY A 405 31.88 -5.60 6.91
C GLY A 405 31.98 -6.49 5.66
N ARG A 406 31.91 -7.83 5.77
CA ARG A 406 31.89 -8.73 4.58
C ARG A 406 30.81 -8.36 3.58
N ARG A 407 29.57 -8.16 4.06
CA ARG A 407 28.42 -7.79 3.23
C ARG A 407 28.60 -6.41 2.59
N PHE A 408 29.27 -5.48 3.27
CA PHE A 408 29.58 -4.15 2.74
C PHE A 408 30.55 -4.24 1.54
N LEU A 409 31.63 -5.02 1.67
CA LEU A 409 32.60 -5.19 0.58
C LEU A 409 31.99 -5.86 -0.66
N ILE A 410 31.16 -6.89 -0.47
CA ILE A 410 30.47 -7.58 -1.56
C ILE A 410 29.50 -6.63 -2.26
N ARG A 411 28.56 -6.03 -1.51
CA ARG A 411 27.55 -5.11 -2.04
C ARG A 411 28.15 -3.84 -2.63
N GLY A 412 29.32 -3.42 -2.15
CA GLY A 412 29.99 -2.22 -2.62
C GLY A 412 30.40 -2.29 -4.09
N THR A 413 30.36 -3.48 -4.73
CA THR A 413 30.59 -3.65 -6.17
C THR A 413 29.35 -3.50 -7.05
N GLN A 414 28.17 -3.59 -6.44
CA GLN A 414 26.87 -3.59 -7.13
C GLN A 414 26.40 -2.16 -7.42
N PRO A 415 25.69 -1.91 -8.53
CA PRO A 415 24.93 -0.67 -8.71
C PRO A 415 23.86 -0.53 -7.62
N LEU A 416 23.38 0.70 -7.41
CA LEU A 416 22.39 0.97 -6.37
C LEU A 416 21.09 0.17 -6.57
N SER A 417 20.63 0.03 -7.81
CA SER A 417 19.46 -0.77 -8.18
C SER A 417 19.55 -2.20 -7.64
N GLU A 418 20.65 -2.90 -7.91
CA GLU A 418 20.91 -4.27 -7.42
C GLU A 418 21.13 -4.31 -5.89
N ARG A 419 21.65 -3.24 -5.30
CA ARG A 419 21.95 -3.18 -3.86
C ARG A 419 20.73 -2.82 -3.00
N TYR A 420 19.79 -2.03 -3.51
CA TYR A 420 18.79 -1.32 -2.69
C TYR A 420 17.35 -1.78 -2.85
N TYR A 421 16.98 -2.49 -3.91
CA TYR A 421 15.56 -2.68 -4.23
C TYR A 421 14.69 -3.35 -3.13
N ARG A 422 15.30 -3.92 -2.06
CA ARG A 422 14.73 -3.91 -0.67
C ARG A 422 15.73 -4.22 0.48
N VAL A 423 17.04 -4.04 0.26
CA VAL A 423 18.17 -4.18 1.25
C VAL A 423 18.19 -5.46 2.12
N ASN A 424 17.97 -6.68 1.67
CA ASN A 424 18.60 -7.44 0.60
C ASN A 424 17.65 -8.61 0.39
N TYR A 425 17.27 -8.84 -0.87
CA TYR A 425 16.80 -10.11 -1.41
C TYR A 425 16.09 -11.01 -0.38
N VAL A 426 14.77 -11.08 -0.42
CA VAL A 426 14.14 -12.27 0.15
C VAL A 426 14.76 -13.48 -0.52
N PHE A 427 14.76 -13.50 -1.85
CA PHE A 427 15.55 -14.41 -2.65
C PHE A 427 16.36 -13.65 -3.67
N ASN A 428 17.65 -13.96 -3.80
CA ASN A 428 18.47 -13.50 -4.92
C ASN A 428 18.26 -14.38 -6.15
N GLN A 429 18.78 -13.95 -7.30
CA GLN A 429 18.56 -14.66 -8.56
C GLN A 429 19.03 -16.13 -8.49
N GLN A 430 20.16 -16.41 -7.84
CA GLN A 430 20.68 -17.78 -7.69
C GLN A 430 19.79 -18.61 -6.77
N GLU A 431 19.32 -18.03 -5.66
CA GLU A 431 18.40 -18.71 -4.75
C GLU A 431 17.07 -19.02 -5.44
N ARG A 432 16.52 -18.08 -6.23
CA ARG A 432 15.31 -18.32 -7.03
C ARG A 432 15.48 -19.44 -8.03
N ASN A 433 16.64 -19.54 -8.70
CA ASN A 433 16.95 -20.66 -9.60
C ASN A 433 16.92 -22.02 -8.90
N GLN A 434 17.26 -22.07 -7.60
CA GLN A 434 17.26 -23.32 -6.83
C GLN A 434 15.85 -23.70 -6.36
N ILE A 435 15.00 -22.71 -6.06
CA ILE A 435 13.67 -22.96 -5.48
C ILE A 435 12.54 -23.00 -6.50
N LEU A 436 12.65 -22.37 -7.67
CA LEU A 436 11.60 -22.36 -8.68
C LEU A 436 11.56 -23.69 -9.43
N ARG A 437 10.35 -24.18 -9.74
CA ARG A 437 10.16 -25.35 -10.60
C ARG A 437 10.48 -25.05 -12.06
N LYS A 438 10.26 -23.80 -12.49
CA LYS A 438 10.60 -23.25 -13.82
C LYS A 438 11.62 -22.12 -13.72
N PRO A 439 12.93 -22.42 -13.56
CA PRO A 439 13.97 -21.40 -13.49
C PRO A 439 14.04 -20.48 -14.71
N GLU A 440 13.52 -20.89 -15.86
CA GLU A 440 13.44 -20.09 -17.09
C GLU A 440 12.57 -18.83 -16.96
N LEU A 441 11.64 -18.78 -16.01
CA LEU A 441 10.84 -17.58 -15.71
C LEU A 441 11.64 -16.56 -14.90
N ASN A 442 12.78 -16.95 -14.32
CA ASN A 442 13.51 -16.11 -13.40
C ASN A 442 14.15 -14.92 -14.12
N ILE A 443 13.93 -13.72 -13.57
CA ILE A 443 14.49 -12.48 -14.09
C ILE A 443 15.44 -11.84 -13.08
N ASP A 444 16.32 -10.96 -13.54
CA ASP A 444 17.08 -10.11 -12.63
C ASP A 444 16.19 -8.98 -12.08
N ALA A 445 15.93 -9.04 -10.78
CA ALA A 445 15.12 -8.05 -10.08
C ALA A 445 15.78 -6.67 -10.01
N GLY A 446 17.12 -6.57 -10.05
CA GLY A 446 17.80 -5.29 -10.16
C GLY A 446 17.52 -4.61 -11.50
N THR A 447 17.55 -5.38 -12.58
CA THR A 447 17.16 -4.92 -13.92
C THR A 447 15.67 -4.54 -13.99
N TYR A 448 14.78 -5.29 -13.32
CA TYR A 448 13.33 -5.05 -13.33
C TYR A 448 12.93 -3.63 -12.86
N THR A 449 13.67 -3.06 -11.91
CA THR A 449 13.39 -1.73 -11.35
C THR A 449 14.45 -0.68 -11.69
N GLN A 450 15.41 -1.02 -12.56
CA GLN A 450 16.51 -0.13 -12.95
C GLN A 450 16.00 1.23 -13.47
N TYR A 451 14.90 1.23 -14.22
CA TYR A 451 14.32 2.44 -14.79
C TYR A 451 13.97 3.50 -13.73
N LEU A 452 13.60 3.10 -12.50
CA LEU A 452 13.30 4.04 -11.40
C LEU A 452 14.54 4.74 -10.88
N PHE A 453 15.68 4.04 -10.86
CA PHE A 453 16.96 4.64 -10.46
C PHE A 453 17.49 5.54 -11.58
N ASP A 454 17.29 5.17 -12.84
CA ASP A 454 17.74 5.95 -14.00
C ASP A 454 17.05 7.32 -14.09
N GLU A 455 15.78 7.42 -13.68
CA GLU A 455 15.01 8.67 -13.65
C GLU A 455 15.57 9.72 -12.67
N VAL A 456 16.30 9.29 -11.65
CA VAL A 456 16.90 10.15 -10.62
C VAL A 456 18.40 9.92 -10.47
N LYS A 457 19.06 9.43 -11.52
CA LYS A 457 20.50 9.06 -11.51
C LYS A 457 21.44 10.19 -11.09
N ASP A 458 21.02 11.44 -11.29
CA ASP A 458 21.81 12.64 -10.99
C ASP A 458 21.65 13.10 -9.53
N GLN A 459 20.76 12.45 -8.76
CA GLN A 459 20.56 12.69 -7.33
C GLN A 459 21.53 11.87 -6.48
N ASP A 460 21.69 12.24 -5.21
CA ASP A 460 22.44 11.44 -4.24
C ASP A 460 21.80 10.06 -4.01
N GLU A 461 22.59 9.08 -3.57
CA GLU A 461 22.10 7.70 -3.41
C GLU A 461 20.89 7.60 -2.47
N MET A 462 20.84 8.39 -1.38
CA MET A 462 19.72 8.35 -0.45
C MET A 462 18.44 8.88 -1.11
N THR A 463 18.53 9.95 -1.90
CA THR A 463 17.39 10.46 -2.67
C THR A 463 16.93 9.45 -3.72
N GLN A 464 17.84 8.71 -4.37
CA GLN A 464 17.48 7.63 -5.29
C GLN A 464 16.77 6.47 -4.57
N MET A 465 17.28 6.07 -3.42
CA MET A 465 16.65 5.07 -2.53
C MET A 465 15.22 5.48 -2.14
N GLN A 466 15.06 6.73 -1.68
CA GLN A 466 13.79 7.28 -1.25
C GLN A 466 12.80 7.41 -2.42
N TYR A 467 13.28 7.80 -3.60
CA TYR A 467 12.48 7.84 -4.82
C TYR A 467 11.93 6.45 -5.19
N PHE A 468 12.77 5.41 -5.09
CA PHE A 468 12.35 4.03 -5.29
C PHE A 468 11.25 3.65 -4.30
N ASP A 469 11.42 3.92 -3.01
CA ASP A 469 10.44 3.57 -1.98
C ASP A 469 9.10 4.31 -2.17
N ILE A 470 9.12 5.60 -2.51
CA ILE A 470 7.90 6.39 -2.80
C ILE A 470 7.14 5.85 -4.02
N ASN A 471 7.85 5.41 -5.07
CA ASN A 471 7.24 4.94 -6.31
C ASN A 471 6.97 3.43 -6.33
N THR A 472 7.42 2.69 -5.31
CA THR A 472 7.22 1.24 -5.20
C THR A 472 6.68 0.80 -3.85
N TRP A 473 7.52 0.81 -2.82
CA TRP A 473 7.17 0.25 -1.52
C TRP A 473 5.95 0.92 -0.89
N LEU A 474 5.82 2.24 -1.02
CA LEU A 474 4.67 3.00 -0.54
C LEU A 474 3.34 2.55 -1.18
N PRO A 475 3.14 2.63 -2.52
CA PRO A 475 1.88 2.28 -3.15
C PRO A 475 1.58 0.77 -3.17
N PHE A 476 2.58 -0.10 -3.29
CA PHE A 476 2.37 -1.54 -3.52
C PHE A 476 2.41 -2.39 -2.24
N ASP A 477 2.91 -1.86 -1.13
CA ASP A 477 2.92 -2.57 0.16
C ASP A 477 2.19 -1.77 1.23
N ILE A 478 2.69 -0.58 1.54
CA ILE A 478 2.27 0.18 2.72
C ILE A 478 0.82 0.67 2.60
N LEU A 479 0.52 1.42 1.54
CA LEU A 479 -0.83 1.92 1.31
C LEU A 479 -1.78 0.80 0.93
N HIS A 480 -1.28 -0.18 0.17
CA HIS A 480 -2.07 -1.32 -0.25
C HIS A 480 -2.57 -2.14 0.94
N LYS A 481 -1.68 -2.57 1.85
CA LYS A 481 -2.08 -3.32 3.05
C LYS A 481 -2.96 -2.48 3.97
N ALA A 482 -2.72 -1.16 4.07
CA ALA A 482 -3.54 -0.27 4.87
C ALA A 482 -4.98 -0.24 4.38
N ASP A 483 -5.19 -0.03 3.08
CA ASP A 483 -6.53 -0.08 2.49
C ASP A 483 -7.17 -1.47 2.66
N ARG A 484 -6.47 -2.56 2.29
CA ARG A 484 -7.04 -3.91 2.34
C ARG A 484 -7.41 -4.35 3.75
N MET A 485 -6.54 -4.15 4.73
CA MET A 485 -6.77 -4.62 6.10
C MET A 485 -7.75 -3.72 6.87
N GLY A 486 -7.79 -2.42 6.55
CA GLY A 486 -8.83 -1.51 7.03
C GLY A 486 -10.20 -1.93 6.47
N MET A 487 -10.30 -2.04 5.15
CA MET A 487 -11.58 -2.30 4.49
C MET A 487 -12.08 -3.73 4.66
N ALA A 488 -11.22 -4.72 4.90
CA ALA A 488 -11.62 -6.05 5.34
C ALA A 488 -12.48 -6.02 6.64
N ASN A 489 -12.34 -4.95 7.42
CA ASN A 489 -13.11 -4.67 8.63
C ASN A 489 -14.03 -3.46 8.47
N SER A 490 -14.33 -3.01 7.24
CA SER A 490 -15.15 -1.82 7.00
C SER A 490 -14.67 -0.56 7.77
N LEU A 491 -13.35 -0.40 7.91
CA LEU A 491 -12.70 0.72 8.57
C LEU A 491 -11.93 1.55 7.54
N GLU A 492 -12.28 2.83 7.43
CA GLU A 492 -11.53 3.78 6.61
C GLU A 492 -10.24 4.20 7.31
N ILE A 493 -9.10 3.87 6.73
CA ILE A 493 -7.81 4.39 7.18
C ILE A 493 -7.42 5.60 6.31
N ARG A 494 -7.06 6.68 6.98
CA ARG A 494 -6.57 7.94 6.39
C ARG A 494 -5.09 8.12 6.74
N THR A 495 -4.31 8.66 5.82
CA THR A 495 -2.86 8.81 5.96
C THR A 495 -2.44 10.27 5.79
N PRO A 496 -2.59 11.13 6.82
CA PRO A 496 -2.33 12.58 6.70
C PRO A 496 -0.90 12.93 6.27
N LEU A 497 0.07 12.04 6.50
CA LEU A 497 1.44 12.28 6.07
C LEU A 497 1.66 11.92 4.58
N VAL A 498 0.73 11.19 3.96
CA VAL A 498 0.65 10.92 2.52
C VAL A 498 -0.35 11.88 1.86
N ASP A 499 -0.12 13.17 2.05
CA ASP A 499 -0.92 14.25 1.48
C ASP A 499 -0.13 14.98 0.39
N ARG A 500 -0.83 15.49 -0.64
CA ARG A 500 -0.18 16.17 -1.76
C ARG A 500 0.60 17.41 -1.33
N GLU A 501 0.13 18.18 -0.33
CA GLU A 501 0.84 19.36 0.15
C GLU A 501 2.06 18.97 1.02
N VAL A 502 1.94 17.90 1.82
CA VAL A 502 3.08 17.33 2.57
C VAL A 502 4.17 16.87 1.60
N ALA A 503 3.77 16.11 0.57
CA ALA A 503 4.67 15.61 -0.46
C ALA A 503 5.32 16.74 -1.26
N LYS A 504 4.54 17.78 -1.62
CA LYS A 504 5.04 18.97 -2.31
C LYS A 504 6.15 19.66 -1.52
N PHE A 505 6.00 19.77 -0.20
CA PHE A 505 7.08 20.30 0.64
C PHE A 505 8.27 19.32 0.73
N ALA A 506 8.01 18.04 0.99
CA ALA A 506 9.06 17.02 1.10
C ALA A 506 9.94 16.91 -0.16
N ALA A 507 9.36 17.10 -1.35
CA ALA A 507 10.08 17.12 -2.63
C ALA A 507 11.14 18.24 -2.74
N THR A 508 11.04 19.28 -1.90
CA THR A 508 12.00 20.41 -1.88
C THR A 508 13.17 20.19 -0.93
N MET A 509 13.09 19.18 -0.04
CA MET A 509 14.04 19.03 1.06
C MET A 509 15.41 18.48 0.61
N PRO A 510 16.53 19.15 0.90
CA PRO A 510 17.86 18.62 0.64
C PRO A 510 18.21 17.49 1.61
N ILE A 511 19.14 16.60 1.24
CA ILE A 511 19.53 15.44 2.07
C ILE A 511 19.92 15.84 3.50
N LYS A 512 20.59 17.00 3.66
CA LYS A 512 21.09 17.53 4.94
C LYS A 512 19.99 17.83 5.97
N THR A 513 18.73 17.99 5.55
CA THR A 513 17.60 18.21 6.45
C THR A 513 16.77 16.95 6.68
N ARG A 514 16.94 15.92 5.83
CA ARG A 514 16.30 14.61 5.96
C ARG A 514 17.07 13.66 6.87
N ILE A 515 18.38 13.52 6.66
CA ILE A 515 19.24 12.59 7.42
C ILE A 515 20.59 13.22 7.80
N ASN A 516 21.25 12.62 8.80
CA ASN A 516 22.66 12.87 9.09
C ASN A 516 23.41 11.53 9.30
N LYS A 517 24.64 11.55 9.82
CA LYS A 517 25.45 10.32 10.00
C LYS A 517 24.85 9.29 10.97
N HIS A 518 23.99 9.73 11.88
CA HIS A 518 23.50 8.92 12.99
C HIS A 518 21.97 8.87 13.06
N GLU A 519 21.28 9.83 12.45
CA GLU A 519 19.86 10.05 12.67
C GLU A 519 19.09 10.20 11.36
N THR A 520 17.92 9.56 11.33
CA THR A 520 16.92 9.66 10.28
C THR A 520 15.86 10.70 10.65
N LYS A 521 15.11 11.22 9.67
CA LYS A 521 13.99 12.16 9.92
C LYS A 521 14.40 13.45 10.66
N VAL A 522 15.59 13.99 10.41
CA VAL A 522 16.18 15.08 11.23
C VAL A 522 15.23 16.28 11.40
N ALA A 523 14.73 16.86 10.31
CA ALA A 523 13.79 17.99 10.38
C ALA A 523 12.42 17.60 10.96
N LEU A 524 11.91 16.39 10.70
CA LEU A 524 10.65 15.91 11.25
C LEU A 524 10.75 15.68 12.77
N ARG A 525 11.86 15.13 13.26
CA ARG A 525 12.14 15.00 14.69
C ARG A 525 12.21 16.36 15.36
N ARG A 526 12.91 17.32 14.75
CA ARG A 526 12.96 18.70 15.24
C ARG A 526 11.59 19.37 15.28
N ALA A 527 10.72 19.11 14.30
CA ALA A 527 9.34 19.56 14.31
C ALA A 527 8.55 18.94 15.48
N ALA A 528 8.66 17.63 15.64
CA ALA A 528 7.98 16.88 16.69
C ALA A 528 8.47 17.22 18.11
N GLU A 529 9.73 17.60 18.32
CA GLU A 529 10.25 18.04 19.62
C GLU A 529 9.52 19.27 20.20
N LYS A 530 8.84 20.05 19.35
CA LYS A 530 8.01 21.19 19.79
C LYS A 530 6.60 20.79 20.18
N GLU A 531 6.11 19.66 19.68
CA GLU A 531 4.72 19.22 19.80
C GLU A 531 4.58 18.00 20.72
N LEU A 532 5.67 17.25 20.94
CA LEU A 532 5.71 15.99 21.68
C LEU A 532 6.71 16.04 22.83
N PRO A 533 6.53 15.22 23.89
CA PRO A 533 7.56 15.01 24.89
C PRO A 533 8.88 14.55 24.26
N LYS A 534 10.02 15.05 24.73
CA LYS A 534 11.36 14.74 24.17
C LYS A 534 11.63 13.23 24.04
N LYS A 535 11.18 12.43 25.01
CA LYS A 535 11.31 10.96 24.99
C LYS A 535 10.65 10.34 23.75
N VAL A 536 9.57 10.95 23.25
CA VAL A 536 8.82 10.48 22.10
C VAL A 536 9.42 10.96 20.80
N ALA A 537 9.80 12.23 20.72
CA ALA A 537 10.43 12.81 19.54
C ALA A 537 11.79 12.14 19.20
N ASN A 538 12.54 11.72 20.23
CA ASN A 538 13.87 11.13 20.06
C ASN A 538 13.89 9.59 20.07
N LYS A 539 12.72 8.96 19.97
CA LYS A 539 12.66 7.51 19.91
C LYS A 539 13.21 6.99 18.59
N GLU A 540 14.12 6.02 18.67
CA GLU A 540 14.62 5.32 17.48
C GLU A 540 13.49 4.63 16.73
N LYS A 541 13.63 4.56 15.40
CA LYS A 541 12.64 3.89 14.55
C LYS A 541 12.61 2.41 14.90
N LEU A 542 11.49 1.97 15.44
CA LEU A 542 11.09 0.58 15.47
C LEU A 542 10.05 0.39 14.36
N GLY A 543 10.20 -0.66 13.55
CA GLY A 543 9.13 -1.06 12.62
C GLY A 543 7.90 -1.53 13.39
N PHE A 544 6.97 -2.23 12.73
CA PHE A 544 5.91 -2.94 13.43
C PHE A 544 6.37 -4.41 13.63
N PRO A 545 7.14 -4.74 14.69
CA PRO A 545 7.77 -6.04 14.80
C PRO A 545 6.73 -7.13 15.05
N SER A 546 6.91 -8.29 14.41
CA SER A 546 6.11 -9.49 14.64
C SER A 546 6.98 -10.60 15.28
N PRO A 547 6.47 -11.36 16.28
CA PRO A 547 7.14 -12.53 16.84
C PRO A 547 7.21 -13.73 15.88
N ILE A 548 6.79 -13.60 14.62
CA ILE A 548 6.73 -14.69 13.63
C ILE A 548 8.02 -15.53 13.54
N ALA A 549 9.20 -14.91 13.61
CA ALA A 549 10.48 -15.64 13.58
C ALA A 549 10.67 -16.61 14.76
N GLY A 550 10.02 -16.32 15.89
CA GLY A 550 9.93 -17.23 17.04
C GLY A 550 8.85 -18.28 16.82
N TRP A 551 7.65 -17.85 16.44
CA TRP A 551 6.51 -18.75 16.24
C TRP A 551 6.76 -19.84 15.18
N ILE A 552 7.44 -19.53 14.07
CA ILE A 552 7.79 -20.53 13.05
C ILE A 552 8.61 -21.70 13.64
N LYS A 553 9.34 -21.48 14.73
CA LYS A 553 10.14 -22.54 15.39
C LYS A 553 9.30 -23.45 16.27
N GLU A 554 8.14 -23.00 16.72
CA GLU A 554 7.24 -23.78 17.56
C GLU A 554 6.56 -24.87 16.72
N ASP A 555 6.55 -26.10 17.22
CA ASP A 555 6.07 -27.28 16.49
C ASP A 555 4.67 -27.10 15.91
N LYS A 556 3.77 -26.41 16.63
CA LYS A 556 2.39 -26.15 16.21
C LYS A 556 2.33 -25.38 14.89
N TYR A 557 3.06 -24.26 14.79
CA TYR A 557 3.05 -23.43 13.59
C TYR A 557 3.98 -23.97 12.50
N ARG A 558 5.10 -24.58 12.91
CA ARG A 558 6.04 -25.20 11.98
C ARG A 558 5.39 -26.28 11.13
N LYS A 559 4.59 -27.18 11.75
CA LYS A 559 3.87 -28.25 11.04
C LYS A 559 2.96 -27.72 9.93
N ARG A 560 2.28 -26.59 10.14
CA ARG A 560 1.42 -25.96 9.12
C ARG A 560 2.22 -25.50 7.90
N ILE A 561 3.42 -24.99 8.12
CA ILE A 561 4.34 -24.58 7.05
C ILE A 561 4.91 -25.81 6.34
N GLU A 562 5.29 -26.85 7.08
CA GLU A 562 5.73 -28.14 6.52
C GLU A 562 4.65 -28.76 5.62
N GLU A 563 3.39 -28.76 6.07
CA GLU A 563 2.24 -29.21 5.26
C GLU A 563 2.10 -28.40 3.97
N ALA A 564 2.17 -27.07 4.04
CA ALA A 564 2.09 -26.22 2.85
C ALA A 564 3.27 -26.44 1.90
N PHE A 565 4.50 -26.57 2.41
CA PHE A 565 5.71 -26.77 1.61
C PHE A 565 5.78 -28.15 0.93
N ASN A 566 4.99 -29.12 1.41
CA ASN A 566 4.84 -30.43 0.78
C ASN A 566 3.52 -30.59 -0.01
N SER A 567 2.73 -29.51 -0.15
CA SER A 567 1.48 -29.54 -0.89
C SER A 567 1.69 -29.73 -2.39
N ASP A 568 0.61 -30.08 -3.09
CA ASP A 568 0.56 -30.11 -4.55
C ASP A 568 0.85 -28.74 -5.20
N VAL A 569 0.39 -27.65 -4.57
CA VAL A 569 0.74 -26.28 -4.97
C VAL A 569 2.24 -26.03 -4.87
N ALA A 570 2.86 -26.44 -3.76
CA ALA A 570 4.31 -26.28 -3.61
C ALA A 570 5.07 -27.10 -4.66
N ASN A 571 4.67 -28.36 -4.90
CA ASN A 571 5.26 -29.21 -5.93
C ASN A 571 5.06 -28.67 -7.36
N LYS A 572 3.97 -27.93 -7.61
CA LYS A 572 3.69 -27.31 -8.91
C LYS A 572 4.67 -26.17 -9.22
N PHE A 573 4.97 -25.32 -8.24
CA PHE A 573 5.70 -24.07 -8.47
C PHE A 573 7.14 -24.07 -7.96
N PHE A 574 7.49 -24.97 -7.04
CA PHE A 574 8.78 -24.97 -6.35
C PHE A 574 9.46 -26.33 -6.27
N ASN A 575 10.75 -26.31 -5.95
CA ASN A 575 11.49 -27.46 -5.45
C ASN A 575 11.23 -27.60 -3.94
N THR A 576 10.37 -28.55 -3.56
CA THR A 576 9.93 -28.79 -2.18
C THR A 576 11.06 -29.19 -1.24
N GLU A 577 12.09 -29.91 -1.71
CA GLU A 577 13.29 -30.22 -0.90
C GLU A 577 14.04 -28.95 -0.51
N ALA A 578 14.19 -28.01 -1.46
CA ALA A 578 14.82 -26.73 -1.20
C ALA A 578 14.01 -25.89 -0.19
N LEU A 579 12.67 -25.94 -0.27
CA LEU A 579 11.80 -25.27 0.70
C LEU A 579 11.98 -25.83 2.12
N MET A 580 12.00 -27.16 2.26
CA MET A 580 12.20 -27.82 3.54
C MET A 580 13.59 -27.55 4.12
N GLN A 581 14.62 -27.45 3.27
CA GLN A 581 15.95 -27.05 3.70
C GLN A 581 15.99 -25.61 4.24
N ILE A 582 15.31 -24.66 3.60
CA ILE A 582 15.18 -23.27 4.10
C ILE A 582 14.52 -23.25 5.49
N LEU A 583 13.47 -24.05 5.69
CA LEU A 583 12.78 -24.16 6.97
C LEU A 583 13.70 -24.74 8.07
N LYS A 584 14.42 -25.82 7.76
CA LYS A 584 15.42 -26.43 8.66
C LYS A 584 16.52 -25.44 9.05
N GLU A 585 17.02 -24.66 8.09
CA GLU A 585 18.02 -23.62 8.34
C GLU A 585 17.49 -22.50 9.24
N HIS A 586 16.22 -22.12 9.11
CA HIS A 586 15.63 -21.11 9.99
C HIS A 586 15.53 -21.58 11.44
N VAL A 587 15.10 -22.82 11.66
CA VAL A 587 15.08 -23.45 12.99
C VAL A 587 16.49 -23.43 13.61
N ALA A 588 17.52 -23.71 12.80
CA ALA A 588 18.93 -23.65 13.20
C ALA A 588 19.51 -22.21 13.29
N GLY A 589 18.72 -21.15 13.04
CA GLY A 589 19.16 -19.76 13.11
C GLY A 589 20.04 -19.29 11.92
N LYS A 590 20.03 -20.03 10.82
CA LYS A 590 20.85 -19.78 9.60
C LYS A 590 20.07 -19.12 8.46
N SER A 591 18.74 -19.18 8.47
CA SER A 591 17.87 -18.57 7.45
C SER A 591 16.87 -17.55 8.04
N SER A 592 16.40 -16.63 7.22
CA SER A 592 15.47 -15.56 7.59
C SER A 592 14.00 -16.03 7.50
N MET A 593 13.13 -15.45 8.33
CA MET A 593 11.70 -15.78 8.29
C MET A 593 11.02 -15.28 7.01
N GLN A 594 11.55 -14.21 6.40
CA GLN A 594 11.00 -13.59 5.20
C GLN A 594 10.94 -14.59 4.04
N LYS A 595 11.98 -15.41 3.85
CA LYS A 595 12.02 -16.46 2.83
C LYS A 595 10.86 -17.43 2.97
N ILE A 596 10.67 -17.94 4.19
CA ILE A 596 9.62 -18.91 4.51
C ILE A 596 8.25 -18.27 4.29
N PHE A 597 8.05 -17.09 4.87
CA PHE A 597 6.76 -16.41 4.85
C PHE A 597 6.34 -16.01 3.43
N THR A 598 7.29 -15.65 2.57
CA THR A 598 7.03 -15.30 1.17
C THR A 598 6.49 -16.48 0.37
N ILE A 599 7.14 -17.65 0.48
CA ILE A 599 6.66 -18.85 -0.19
C ILE A 599 5.33 -19.31 0.42
N TYR A 600 5.21 -19.29 1.75
CA TYR A 600 4.02 -19.74 2.46
C TYR A 600 2.78 -18.91 2.09
N THR A 601 2.91 -17.58 2.04
CA THR A 601 1.80 -16.68 1.63
C THR A 601 1.39 -16.90 0.18
N PHE A 602 2.33 -17.10 -0.74
CA PHE A 602 2.00 -17.45 -2.12
C PHE A 602 1.22 -18.77 -2.22
N ILE A 603 1.65 -19.82 -1.49
CA ILE A 603 0.96 -21.12 -1.49
C ILE A 603 -0.48 -20.97 -0.98
N LEU A 604 -0.66 -20.29 0.17
CA LEU A 604 -1.99 -20.05 0.74
C LEU A 604 -2.88 -19.23 -0.21
N TRP A 605 -2.33 -18.16 -0.80
CA TRP A 605 -3.04 -17.34 -1.77
C TRP A 605 -3.52 -18.16 -2.97
N TYR A 606 -2.65 -19.01 -3.52
CA TYR A 606 -3.00 -19.85 -4.66
C TYR A 606 -4.12 -20.84 -4.30
N GLN A 607 -4.07 -21.44 -3.11
CA GLN A 607 -5.12 -22.32 -2.60
C GLN A 607 -6.46 -21.60 -2.44
N VAL A 608 -6.44 -20.33 -2.05
CA VAL A 608 -7.66 -19.51 -1.89
C VAL A 608 -8.30 -19.17 -3.24
N PHE A 609 -7.50 -18.81 -4.25
CA PHE A 609 -8.03 -18.31 -5.53
C PHE A 609 -8.14 -19.34 -6.63
N PHE A 610 -7.37 -20.43 -6.58
CA PHE A 610 -7.43 -21.54 -7.54
C PHE A 610 -7.75 -22.88 -6.87
N PRO A 611 -8.75 -22.96 -5.96
CA PRO A 611 -9.02 -24.16 -5.17
C PRO A 611 -9.33 -25.39 -6.05
N GLU A 612 -9.95 -25.18 -7.21
CA GLU A 612 -10.24 -26.23 -8.19
C GLU A 612 -8.99 -26.87 -8.80
N GLN A 613 -7.83 -26.24 -8.66
CA GLN A 613 -6.54 -26.72 -9.13
C GLN A 613 -5.67 -27.28 -7.99
N THR A 614 -6.28 -27.53 -6.82
CA THR A 614 -5.56 -27.99 -5.63
C THR A 614 -6.28 -29.13 -4.92
N SER A 615 -5.51 -29.95 -4.20
CA SER A 615 -6.02 -30.98 -3.27
C SER A 615 -6.43 -30.43 -1.90
N ALA A 616 -6.26 -29.13 -1.66
CA ALA A 616 -6.59 -28.52 -0.38
C ALA A 616 -8.11 -28.58 -0.14
N GLN A 617 -8.52 -29.20 0.97
CA GLN A 617 -9.92 -29.11 1.41
C GLN A 617 -10.25 -27.64 1.68
N ARG A 618 -11.35 -27.13 1.12
CA ARG A 618 -11.82 -25.75 1.33
C ARG A 618 -11.95 -25.47 2.83
N ARG A 619 -10.96 -24.78 3.41
CA ARG A 619 -11.03 -24.18 4.75
C ARG A 619 -11.44 -22.72 4.61
N LEU A 620 -12.64 -22.47 4.09
CA LEU A 620 -13.24 -21.14 4.08
C LEU A 620 -14.59 -21.28 4.77
N ASN A 621 -14.64 -20.88 6.05
CA ASN A 621 -15.88 -20.59 6.77
C ASN A 621 -16.08 -19.08 6.78
#